data_AF-A0A3M1Y1I2-F1
#
_entry.id   AF-A0A3M1Y1I2-F1
#
_cell.length_a   1.000
_cell.length_b   1.000
_cell.length_c   1.000
_cell.angle_alpha   90.00
_cell.angle_beta   90.00
_cell.angle_gamma   90.00
#
_symmetry.space_group_name_H-M   'P 1'
#
loop_
_entity.id
_entity.type
_entity.pdbx_description
1 polymer ?
#
loop_
_entity_poly.entity_id
_entity_poly.type
_entity_poly.pdbx_seq_one_letter_code
_entity_poly.pdbx_strand_id
1 'polypeptide(L)'
;MSQNKSRIDRLLDAIELIKIKQLDEARQLLRELIREDNNFEDAWLWMAVTVDSIDQSSLCLDNVLRINPHNTIAAGALYRLKETEMLIEKQRHKLRTIRDTALGAMWILTLILLNVMFFSFFS
;
A
#
# COMPACT_ATOMS: atom_id res chain seq x y z
N MET A 1 -32.68 -12.32 13.45
CA MET A 1 -33.10 -11.46 12.32
C MET A 1 -32.79 -9.97 12.54
N SER A 2 -33.01 -9.42 13.74
CA SER A 2 -32.81 -7.99 14.05
C SER A 2 -31.37 -7.48 13.91
N GLN A 3 -30.39 -8.25 14.38
CA GLN A 3 -28.97 -7.82 14.39
C GLN A 3 -28.35 -7.73 12.99
N ASN A 4 -28.72 -8.63 12.07
CA ASN A 4 -28.21 -8.63 10.70
C ASN A 4 -28.74 -7.42 9.91
N LYS A 5 -30.03 -7.10 10.10
CA LYS A 5 -30.64 -5.91 9.50
C LYS A 5 -29.94 -4.62 9.95
N SER A 6 -29.67 -4.48 11.25
CA SER A 6 -28.94 -3.33 11.82
C SER A 6 -27.50 -3.20 11.30
N ARG A 7 -26.82 -4.29 10.95
CA ARG A 7 -25.47 -4.25 10.36
C ARG A 7 -25.49 -3.82 8.89
N ILE A 8 -26.50 -4.26 8.14
CA ILE A 8 -26.71 -3.84 6.75
C ILE A 8 -27.07 -2.35 6.70
N ASP A 9 -27.98 -1.88 7.55
CA ASP A 9 -28.36 -0.46 7.61
C ASP A 9 -27.13 0.42 7.88
N ARG A 10 -26.31 0.04 8.87
CA ARG A 10 -25.03 0.70 9.17
C ARG A 10 -24.05 0.67 8.00
N LEU A 11 -23.95 -0.45 7.28
CA LEU A 11 -23.10 -0.51 6.08
C LEU A 11 -23.59 0.47 5.00
N LEU A 12 -24.92 0.59 4.81
CA LEU A 12 -25.50 1.54 3.87
C LEU A 12 -25.19 2.99 4.29
N ASP A 13 -25.30 3.31 5.57
CA ASP A 13 -24.93 4.63 6.10
C ASP A 13 -23.47 4.97 5.79
N ALA A 14 -22.54 4.02 6.01
CA ALA A 14 -21.14 4.20 5.64
C ALA A 14 -20.96 4.45 4.14
N ILE A 15 -21.68 3.74 3.28
CA ILE A 15 -21.62 3.95 1.82
C ILE A 15 -22.14 5.34 1.44
N GLU A 16 -23.18 5.83 2.10
CA GLU A 16 -23.67 7.19 1.90
C GLU A 16 -22.64 8.24 2.30
N LEU A 17 -21.99 8.07 3.45
CA LEU A 17 -20.89 8.91 3.91
C LEU A 17 -19.73 8.95 2.89
N ILE A 18 -19.37 7.80 2.31
CA ILE A 18 -18.36 7.71 1.24
C ILE A 18 -18.78 8.52 0.01
N LYS A 19 -20.06 8.42 -0.41
CA LYS A 19 -20.58 9.16 -1.57
C LYS A 19 -20.52 10.67 -1.38
N ILE A 20 -20.75 11.16 -0.16
CA ILE A 20 -20.64 12.58 0.19
C ILE A 20 -19.22 13.00 0.62
N LYS A 21 -18.21 12.13 0.41
CA LYS A 21 -16.78 12.34 0.72
C LYS A 21 -16.45 12.52 2.21
N GLN A 22 -17.32 12.07 3.11
CA GLN A 22 -17.07 12.04 4.56
C GLN A 22 -16.33 10.74 4.95
N LEU A 23 -15.09 10.63 4.51
CA LEU A 23 -14.31 9.39 4.63
C LEU A 23 -13.89 9.07 6.08
N ASP A 24 -13.71 10.06 6.95
CA ASP A 24 -13.39 9.83 8.37
C ASP A 24 -14.53 9.12 9.10
N GLU A 25 -15.75 9.62 8.96
CA GLU A 25 -16.96 9.06 9.59
C GLU A 25 -17.28 7.69 9.01
N ALA A 26 -17.17 7.52 7.68
CA ALA A 26 -17.31 6.23 7.03
C ALA A 26 -16.31 5.19 7.58
N ARG A 27 -15.03 5.57 7.74
CA ARG A 27 -13.99 4.70 8.31
C ARG A 27 -14.30 4.30 9.74
N GLN A 28 -14.87 5.20 10.54
CA GLN A 28 -15.25 4.86 11.91
C GLN A 28 -16.33 3.79 11.91
N LEU A 29 -17.39 3.99 11.13
CA LEU A 29 -18.54 3.09 11.07
C LEU A 29 -18.15 1.71 10.51
N LEU A 30 -17.37 1.67 9.43
CA LEU A 30 -16.84 0.43 8.87
C LEU A 30 -15.93 -0.32 9.86
N ARG A 31 -15.13 0.40 10.65
CA ARG A 31 -14.26 -0.22 11.67
C ARG A 31 -15.06 -0.84 12.81
N GLU A 32 -16.16 -0.20 13.22
CA GLU A 32 -17.07 -0.77 14.21
C GLU A 32 -17.71 -2.06 13.67
N LEU A 33 -18.20 -2.05 12.43
CA LEU A 33 -18.75 -3.24 11.77
C LEU A 33 -17.74 -4.40 11.68
N ILE A 34 -16.49 -4.10 11.32
CA ILE A 34 -15.39 -5.07 11.26
C ILE A 34 -15.02 -5.61 12.66
N ARG A 35 -15.05 -4.76 13.69
CA ARG A 35 -14.77 -5.18 15.07
C ARG A 35 -15.84 -6.11 15.62
N GLU A 36 -17.11 -5.86 15.27
CA GLU A 36 -18.21 -6.73 15.63
C GLU A 36 -18.17 -8.06 14.88
N ASP A 37 -17.78 -8.01 13.60
CA ASP A 37 -17.64 -9.20 12.77
C ASP A 37 -16.48 -9.05 11.77
N ASN A 38 -15.39 -9.72 12.10
CA ASN A 38 -14.18 -9.72 11.28
C ASN A 38 -14.36 -10.47 9.95
N ASN A 39 -15.43 -11.26 9.80
CA ASN A 39 -15.74 -11.96 8.55
C ASN A 39 -16.70 -11.17 7.65
N PHE A 40 -16.96 -9.89 7.97
CA PHE A 40 -17.83 -9.08 7.14
C PHE A 40 -17.09 -8.55 5.90
N GLU A 41 -17.10 -9.34 4.82
CA GLU A 41 -16.35 -9.04 3.60
C GLU A 41 -16.72 -7.69 2.96
N ASP A 42 -17.99 -7.29 2.97
CA ASP A 42 -18.42 -6.02 2.39
C ASP A 42 -17.86 -4.82 3.16
N ALA A 43 -17.79 -4.90 4.48
CA ALA A 43 -17.23 -3.83 5.30
C ALA A 43 -15.72 -3.67 5.05
N TRP A 44 -15.00 -4.79 4.90
CA TRP A 44 -13.59 -4.78 4.49
C TRP A 44 -13.40 -4.23 3.07
N LEU A 45 -14.28 -4.58 2.14
CA LEU A 45 -14.22 -4.10 0.76
C LEU A 45 -14.41 -2.58 0.69
N TRP A 46 -15.40 -2.05 1.40
CA TRP A 46 -15.62 -0.60 1.45
C TRP A 46 -14.51 0.13 2.22
N MET A 47 -13.96 -0.47 3.28
CA MET A 47 -12.81 0.09 4.00
C MET A 47 -11.63 0.32 3.06
N ALA A 48 -11.36 -0.62 2.14
CA ALA A 48 -10.29 -0.50 1.16
C ALA A 48 -10.40 0.76 0.27
N VAL A 49 -11.60 1.28 0.06
CA VAL A 49 -11.85 2.50 -0.75
C VAL A 49 -11.67 3.78 0.08
N THR A 50 -11.82 3.68 1.39
CA THR A 50 -11.77 4.85 2.30
C THR A 50 -10.39 5.19 2.84
N VAL A 51 -9.43 4.26 2.73
CA VAL A 51 -8.06 4.45 3.21
C VAL A 51 -7.21 5.19 2.19
N ASP A 52 -6.34 6.09 2.68
CA ASP A 52 -5.54 6.97 1.81
C ASP A 52 -4.32 6.28 1.21
N SER A 53 -3.86 5.18 1.82
CA SER A 53 -2.67 4.46 1.37
C SER A 53 -3.03 3.20 0.58
N ILE A 54 -2.32 2.99 -0.53
CA ILE A 54 -2.39 1.78 -1.34
C ILE A 54 -2.05 0.54 -0.48
N ASP A 55 -1.05 0.63 0.41
CA ASP A 55 -0.67 -0.46 1.32
C ASP A 55 -1.82 -0.86 2.26
N GLN A 56 -2.58 0.12 2.74
CA GLN A 56 -3.73 -0.14 3.62
C GLN A 56 -4.90 -0.69 2.82
N SER A 57 -5.11 -0.19 1.61
CA SER A 57 -6.15 -0.67 0.70
C SER A 57 -5.90 -2.13 0.32
N SER A 58 -4.66 -2.48 -0.03
CA SER A 58 -4.26 -3.85 -0.37
C SER A 58 -4.45 -4.80 0.81
N LEU A 59 -4.12 -4.40 2.04
CA LEU A 59 -4.37 -5.18 3.24
C LEU A 59 -5.88 -5.45 3.48
N CYS A 60 -6.73 -4.44 3.24
CA CYS A 60 -8.18 -4.61 3.37
C CYS A 60 -8.71 -5.60 2.32
N LEU A 61 -8.27 -5.48 1.07
CA LEU A 61 -8.66 -6.39 -0.01
C LEU A 61 -8.15 -7.81 0.20
N ASP A 62 -6.95 -7.97 0.76
CA ASP A 62 -6.42 -9.28 1.14
C ASP A 62 -7.30 -9.95 2.22
N ASN A 63 -7.78 -9.18 3.19
CA ASN A 63 -8.74 -9.68 4.17
C ASN A 63 -10.06 -10.10 3.52
N VAL A 64 -10.58 -9.35 2.54
CA VAL A 64 -11.78 -9.76 1.78
C VAL A 64 -11.54 -11.11 1.11
N LEU A 65 -10.41 -11.30 0.44
CA LEU A 65 -10.09 -12.55 -0.24
C LEU A 65 -9.81 -13.71 0.72
N ARG A 66 -9.29 -13.42 1.92
CA ARG A 66 -9.14 -14.40 3.00
C ARG A 66 -10.50 -14.91 3.50
N ILE A 67 -11.49 -14.03 3.59
CA ILE A 67 -12.86 -14.36 4.01
C ILE A 67 -13.60 -15.08 2.86
N ASN A 68 -13.55 -14.51 1.67
CA ASN A 68 -14.18 -15.03 0.47
C ASN A 68 -13.21 -14.98 -0.73
N PRO A 69 -12.51 -16.09 -1.01
CA PRO A 69 -11.57 -16.19 -2.12
C PRO A 69 -12.21 -16.00 -3.51
N HIS A 70 -13.52 -16.16 -3.61
CA HIS A 70 -14.27 -16.05 -4.87
C HIS A 70 -14.74 -14.62 -5.15
N ASN A 71 -14.39 -13.64 -4.29
CA ASN A 71 -14.77 -12.25 -4.48
C ASN A 71 -13.96 -11.63 -5.63
N THR A 72 -14.53 -11.68 -6.83
CA THR A 72 -13.92 -11.18 -8.07
C THR A 72 -13.69 -9.66 -8.04
N ILE A 73 -14.50 -8.92 -7.27
CA ILE A 73 -14.37 -7.47 -7.12
C ILE A 73 -13.08 -7.16 -6.36
N ALA A 74 -12.85 -7.83 -5.22
CA ALA A 74 -11.65 -7.65 -4.42
C ALA A 74 -10.40 -8.11 -5.17
N ALA A 75 -10.46 -9.27 -5.85
CA ALA A 75 -9.35 -9.78 -6.65
C ALA A 75 -8.98 -8.81 -7.78
N GLY A 76 -9.97 -8.29 -8.51
CA GLY A 76 -9.75 -7.31 -9.57
C GLY A 76 -9.19 -5.98 -9.06
N ALA A 77 -9.66 -5.50 -7.91
CA ALA A 77 -9.13 -4.30 -7.28
C ALA A 77 -7.66 -4.49 -6.85
N LEU A 78 -7.35 -5.61 -6.18
CA LEU A 78 -6.00 -5.92 -5.72
C LEU A 78 -5.02 -6.08 -6.89
N TYR A 79 -5.46 -6.70 -7.99
CA TYR A 79 -4.65 -6.82 -9.21
C TYR A 79 -4.24 -5.45 -9.75
N ARG A 80 -5.18 -4.50 -9.85
CA ARG A 80 -4.90 -3.13 -10.33
C ARG A 80 -3.97 -2.36 -9.40
N LEU A 81 -4.11 -2.52 -8.07
CA LEU A 81 -3.21 -1.89 -7.11
C LEU A 81 -1.78 -2.42 -7.25
N LYS A 82 -1.61 -3.75 -7.32
CA LYS A 82 -0.30 -4.38 -7.50
C LYS A 82 0.37 -3.97 -8.82
N GLU A 83 -0.39 -3.85 -9.90
CA GLU A 83 0.13 -3.33 -11.17
C GLU A 83 0.68 -1.91 -11.00
N THR A 84 -0.05 -1.06 -10.28
CA THR A 84 0.37 0.33 -10.01
C THR A 84 1.62 0.39 -9.12
N GLU A 85 1.69 -0.42 -8.07
CA GLU A 85 2.87 -0.52 -7.20
C GLU A 85 4.12 -0.99 -7.95
N MET A 86 4.00 -2.03 -8.78
CA MET A 86 5.12 -2.53 -9.58
C MET A 86 5.70 -1.47 -10.53
N LEU A 87 4.85 -0.59 -11.06
CA LEU A 87 5.29 0.54 -11.90
C LEU A 87 6.05 1.60 -11.08
N ILE A 88 5.59 1.89 -9.87
CA ILE A 88 6.20 2.87 -8.96
C ILE A 88 7.52 2.33 -8.37
N GLU A 89 7.57 1.05 -8.01
CA GLU A 89 8.77 0.39 -7.48
C GLU A 89 9.91 0.34 -8.50
N LYS A 90 9.59 0.08 -9.79
CA LYS A 90 10.59 0.17 -10.87
C LYS A 90 11.30 1.52 -10.94
N GLN A 91 10.60 2.60 -10.61
CA GLN A 91 11.19 3.94 -10.60
C GLN A 91 12.07 4.17 -9.36
N ARG A 92 11.63 3.71 -8.18
CA ARG A 92 12.39 3.87 -6.93
C ARG A 92 13.72 3.13 -6.94
N HIS A 93 13.80 1.97 -7.59
CA HIS A 93 15.05 1.20 -7.66
C HIS A 93 16.14 1.90 -8.50
N LYS A 94 15.75 2.71 -9.51
CA LYS A 94 16.70 3.51 -10.30
C LYS A 94 17.23 4.73 -9.54
N LEU A 95 16.45 5.31 -8.63
CA LEU A 95 16.89 6.50 -7.88
C LEU A 95 17.91 6.18 -6.77
N ARG A 96 17.81 5.01 -6.11
CA ARG A 96 18.79 4.63 -5.07
C ARG A 96 20.18 4.35 -5.66
N THR A 97 20.24 3.66 -6.80
CA THR A 97 21.53 3.29 -7.42
C THR A 97 22.33 4.51 -7.89
N ILE A 98 21.68 5.57 -8.36
CA ILE A 98 22.37 6.77 -8.83
C ILE A 98 23.19 7.45 -7.71
N ARG A 99 22.62 7.54 -6.50
CA ARG A 99 23.32 8.13 -5.34
C ARG A 99 24.52 7.28 -4.91
N ASP A 100 24.35 5.96 -4.90
CA ASP A 100 25.37 5.04 -4.40
C ASP A 100 26.52 4.89 -5.42
N THR A 101 26.24 5.00 -6.72
CA THR A 101 27.27 5.03 -7.77
C THR A 101 28.17 6.27 -7.72
N ALA A 102 27.63 7.43 -7.32
CA ALA A 102 28.39 8.67 -7.24
C ALA A 102 29.46 8.61 -6.12
N LEU A 103 29.10 8.03 -4.98
CA LEU A 103 30.03 7.81 -3.87
C LEU A 103 31.12 6.81 -4.30
N GLY A 104 30.76 5.68 -4.91
CA GLY A 104 31.74 4.68 -5.37
C GLY A 104 32.77 5.25 -6.35
N ALA A 105 32.33 6.05 -7.33
CA ALA A 105 33.23 6.69 -8.29
C ALA A 105 34.21 7.68 -7.63
N MET A 106 33.76 8.41 -6.61
CA MET A 106 34.60 9.34 -5.84
C MET A 106 35.69 8.60 -5.04
N TRP A 107 35.36 7.45 -4.45
CA TRP A 107 36.32 6.59 -3.75
C TRP A 107 37.35 5.95 -4.70
N ILE A 108 36.91 5.55 -5.91
CA ILE A 108 37.82 5.02 -6.93
C ILE A 108 38.81 6.10 -7.38
N LEU A 109 38.36 7.32 -7.62
CA LEU A 109 39.23 8.44 -8.01
C LEU A 109 40.25 8.79 -6.92
N THR A 110 39.84 8.82 -5.66
CA THR A 110 40.73 9.10 -4.53
C THR A 110 41.80 8.00 -4.37
N LEU A 111 41.42 6.72 -4.50
CA LEU A 111 42.37 5.61 -4.48
C LEU A 111 43.38 5.65 -5.63
N ILE A 112 42.95 5.99 -6.85
CA ILE A 112 43.83 6.10 -8.03
C ILE A 112 44.86 7.22 -7.80
N LEU A 113 44.43 8.39 -7.34
CA LEU A 113 45.34 9.52 -7.06
C LEU A 113 46.37 9.18 -5.99
N LEU A 114 45.94 8.47 -4.94
CA LEU A 114 46.83 8.05 -3.84
C LEU A 114 47.85 7.01 -4.33
N ASN A 115 47.45 6.07 -5.18
CA ASN A 115 48.34 5.06 -5.75
C ASN A 115 49.41 5.68 -6.67
N VAL A 116 49.01 6.63 -7.53
CA VAL A 116 49.94 7.37 -8.41
C VAL A 116 50.97 8.17 -7.59
N MET A 117 50.52 8.86 -6.54
CA MET A 117 51.41 9.62 -5.66
C MET A 117 52.40 8.71 -4.93
N PHE A 118 51.93 7.56 -4.43
CA PHE A 118 52.77 6.58 -3.75
C PHE A 118 53.83 5.99 -4.68
N PHE A 119 53.45 5.64 -5.92
CA PHE A 119 54.38 5.12 -6.93
C PHE A 119 55.44 6.16 -7.34
N SER A 120 55.05 7.42 -7.47
CA SER A 120 55.97 8.53 -7.78
C SER A 120 56.99 8.81 -6.68
N PHE A 121 56.64 8.54 -5.41
CA PHE A 121 57.55 8.74 -4.27
C PHE A 121 58.56 7.59 -4.10
N PHE A 122 58.27 6.42 -4.67
CA PHE A 122 59.09 5.21 -4.52
C PHE A 122 59.99 4.92 -5.73
N SER A 123 59.86 5.69 -6.82
CA SER A 123 60.71 5.63 -8.03
C SER A 123 61.73 6.76 -8.04
#